data_AF-A0A8B2ZLK8-F1
#
_entry.id   AF-A0A8B2ZLK8-F1
#
_cell.length_a   1.000
_cell.length_b   1.000
_cell.length_c   1.000
_cell.angle_alpha   90.00
_cell.angle_beta   90.00
_cell.angle_gamma   90.00
#
_symmetry.space_group_name_H-M   'P 1'
#
loop_
_entity.id
_entity.type
_entity.pdbx_description
1 polymer ?
#
loop_
_entity_poly.entity_id
_entity_poly.type
_entity_poly.pdbx_seq_one_letter_code
_entity_poly.pdbx_strand_id
1 'polypeptide(L)'
;MVRTVERYRDKYGNVYVPLSINSTKVDVPIEIYETAINNGLSDYDIRRRIIENGYKPTYFIARPINADKGVMKLEIEEKEREQRIATREEQELRRKKPHLFNVKQKHTRSKYLQGLMDNNAIAKLKTDSYGRVQRG
;
A
#
# COMPACT_ATOMS: atom_id res chain seq x y z
N MET A 1 12.21 -16.67 23.00
CA MET A 1 12.05 -18.11 23.32
C MET A 1 11.84 -18.84 22.00
N VAL A 2 12.87 -19.53 21.49
CA VAL A 2 12.77 -20.27 20.22
C VAL A 2 11.94 -21.51 20.50
N ARG A 3 10.79 -21.67 19.84
CA ARG A 3 9.97 -22.89 19.96
C ARG A 3 10.69 -24.00 19.21
N THR A 4 11.27 -24.95 19.93
CA THR A 4 11.85 -26.16 19.35
C THR A 4 10.70 -27.11 19.03
N VAL A 5 10.44 -27.34 17.75
CA VAL A 5 9.40 -28.25 17.25
C VAL A 5 10.10 -29.45 16.63
N GLU A 6 9.64 -30.66 16.95
CA GLU A 6 10.17 -31.89 16.34
C GLU A 6 9.90 -31.89 14.83
N ARG A 7 10.94 -32.22 14.05
CA ARG A 7 10.90 -32.25 12.58
C ARG A 7 11.58 -33.54 12.12
N TYR A 8 11.10 -34.11 11.03
CA TYR A 8 11.76 -35.25 10.40
C TYR A 8 11.83 -35.06 8.88
N ARG A 9 12.71 -35.83 8.23
CA ARG A 9 12.87 -35.82 6.78
C ARG A 9 12.31 -37.10 6.20
N ASP A 10 11.56 -36.97 5.11
CA ASP A 10 11.13 -38.12 4.32
C ASP A 10 12.27 -38.65 3.41
N LYS A 11 12.07 -39.80 2.78
CA LYS A 11 13.00 -40.45 1.83
C LYS A 11 13.41 -39.55 0.65
N TYR A 12 12.61 -38.53 0.34
CA TYR A 12 12.90 -37.54 -0.70
C TYR A 12 13.59 -36.26 -0.19
N GLY A 13 13.92 -36.18 1.11
CA GLY A 13 14.58 -35.03 1.72
C GLY A 13 13.65 -33.89 2.17
N ASN A 14 12.35 -34.01 1.90
CA ASN A 14 11.33 -33.04 2.35
C ASN A 14 11.19 -33.07 3.88
N VAL A 15 11.06 -31.90 4.50
CA VAL A 15 10.98 -31.75 5.96
C VAL A 15 9.52 -31.58 6.40
N TYR A 16 9.10 -32.36 7.37
CA TYR A 16 7.75 -32.37 7.92
C TYR A 16 7.74 -32.15 9.44
N VAL A 17 6.64 -31.58 9.92
CA VAL A 17 6.28 -31.46 11.33
C VAL A 17 5.11 -32.40 11.60
N PRO A 18 5.27 -33.40 12.49
CA PRO A 18 4.17 -34.27 12.88
C PRO A 18 3.28 -33.55 13.90
N LEU A 19 2.00 -33.40 13.57
CA LEU A 19 0.98 -32.87 14.48
C LEU A 19 0.01 -33.99 14.87
N SER A 20 -0.29 -34.11 16.17
CA SER A 20 -1.30 -35.05 16.65
C SER A 20 -2.70 -34.42 16.65
N ILE A 21 -3.63 -35.03 15.92
CA ILE A 21 -5.03 -34.64 15.77
C ILE A 21 -5.91 -35.80 16.20
N ASN A 22 -6.67 -35.66 17.29
CA ASN A 22 -7.61 -36.68 17.77
C ASN A 22 -7.04 -38.12 17.73
N SER A 23 -5.81 -38.29 18.21
CA SER A 23 -5.04 -39.55 18.21
C SER A 23 -4.48 -40.02 16.86
N THR A 24 -4.74 -39.31 15.77
CA THR A 24 -4.14 -39.51 14.45
C THR A 24 -2.94 -38.58 14.28
N LYS A 25 -1.81 -39.09 13.79
CA LYS A 25 -0.65 -38.25 13.42
C LYS A 25 -0.84 -37.74 12.00
N VAL A 26 -0.65 -36.44 11.80
CA VAL A 26 -0.76 -35.78 10.51
C VAL A 26 0.52 -35.02 10.23
N ASP A 27 1.11 -35.28 9.07
CA ASP A 27 2.36 -34.69 8.64
C ASP A 27 2.13 -33.40 7.86
N VAL A 28 2.69 -32.30 8.36
CA VAL A 28 2.57 -30.98 7.73
C VAL A 28 3.93 -30.56 7.17
N PRO A 29 4.03 -30.17 5.88
CA PRO A 29 5.26 -29.62 5.32
C PRO A 29 5.74 -28.41 6.11
N ILE A 30 7.06 -28.30 6.31
CA ILE A 30 7.63 -27.24 7.15
C ILE A 30 7.29 -25.83 6.67
N GLU A 31 7.27 -25.62 5.36
CA GLU A 31 6.99 -24.32 4.74
C GLU A 31 5.60 -23.80 5.12
N ILE A 32 4.62 -24.71 5.12
CA ILE A 32 3.23 -24.40 5.48
C ILE A 32 3.11 -24.15 6.98
N TYR A 33 3.84 -24.91 7.79
CA TYR A 33 3.84 -24.74 9.24
C TYR A 33 4.44 -23.40 9.67
N GLU A 34 5.61 -23.03 9.13
CA GLU A 34 6.29 -21.77 9.45
C GLU A 34 5.50 -20.55 8.94
N THR A 35 4.94 -20.61 7.74
CA THR A 35 4.06 -19.54 7.24
C THR A 35 2.82 -19.37 8.11
N ALA A 36 2.19 -20.45 8.57
CA ALA A 36 1.04 -20.37 9.46
C ALA A 36 1.40 -19.70 10.81
N ILE A 37 2.52 -20.09 11.43
CA ILE A 37 2.98 -19.48 12.69
C ILE A 37 3.31 -18.00 12.52
N ASN A 38 4.00 -17.64 11.44
CA ASN A 38 4.35 -16.25 11.15
C ASN A 38 3.09 -15.38 10.94
N ASN A 39 2.02 -15.98 10.44
CA ASN A 39 0.69 -15.37 10.33
C ASN A 39 -0.10 -15.37 11.65
N GLY A 40 0.50 -15.80 12.77
CA GLY A 40 -0.10 -15.78 14.10
C GLY A 40 -1.05 -16.93 14.41
N LEU A 41 -1.06 -17.99 13.59
CA LEU A 41 -1.90 -19.17 13.85
C LEU A 41 -1.31 -20.02 14.96
N SER A 42 -2.18 -20.50 15.86
CA SER A 42 -1.80 -21.51 16.85
C SER A 42 -1.76 -22.90 16.22
N ASP A 43 -0.99 -23.82 16.81
CA ASP A 43 -0.96 -25.23 16.38
C ASP A 43 -2.36 -25.87 16.43
N TYR A 44 -3.26 -25.37 17.28
CA TYR A 44 -4.64 -25.81 17.34
C TYR A 44 -5.47 -25.34 16.13
N ASP A 45 -5.28 -24.11 15.66
CA ASP A 45 -5.98 -23.58 14.49
C ASP A 45 -5.51 -24.25 13.19
N ILE A 46 -4.22 -24.56 13.09
CA ILE A 46 -3.65 -25.34 11.98
C ILE A 46 -4.32 -26.72 11.93
N ARG A 47 -4.41 -27.41 13.07
CA ARG A 47 -5.07 -28.72 13.17
C ARG A 47 -6.56 -28.66 12.79
N ARG A 48 -7.31 -27.69 13.32
CA ARG A 48 -8.74 -27.53 13.02
C ARG A 48 -8.98 -27.33 11.52
N ARG A 49 -8.19 -26.46 10.88
CA ARG A 49 -8.31 -26.18 9.44
C ARG A 49 -7.98 -27.38 8.55
N ILE A 50 -7.06 -28.24 8.98
CA ILE A 50 -6.74 -29.49 8.28
C ILE A 50 -7.93 -30.46 8.33
N ILE A 51 -8.62 -30.57 9.48
CA ILE A 51 -9.80 -31.43 9.66
C ILE A 51 -10.98 -30.93 8.82
N GLU A 52 -11.24 -29.61 8.83
CA GLU A 52 -12.41 -29.01 8.18
C GLU A 52 -12.29 -28.97 6.65
N ASN A 53 -11.08 -28.75 6.11
CA ASN A 53 -10.90 -28.52 4.66
C ASN A 53 -10.35 -29.70 3.86
N GLY A 54 -10.03 -30.85 4.50
CA GLY A 54 -9.60 -32.07 3.81
C GLY A 54 -8.56 -31.82 2.71
N TYR A 55 -7.35 -31.40 3.10
CA TYR A 55 -6.16 -31.19 2.27
C TYR A 55 -6.39 -30.99 0.74
N LYS A 56 -6.99 -29.86 0.37
CA LYS A 56 -6.66 -29.17 -0.90
C LYS A 56 -6.02 -27.83 -0.53
N PRO A 57 -4.71 -27.61 -0.81
CA PRO A 57 -4.08 -26.32 -0.62
C PRO A 57 -4.44 -25.42 -1.81
N THR A 58 -5.74 -25.24 -2.04
CA THR A 58 -6.24 -24.26 -3.01
C THR A 58 -6.69 -23.08 -2.20
N TYR A 59 -5.86 -22.04 -2.19
CA TYR A 59 -6.16 -20.63 -1.91
C TYR A 59 -7.46 -20.37 -1.14
N PHE A 60 -7.47 -20.55 0.18
CA PHE A 60 -8.51 -19.92 0.99
C PHE A 60 -7.90 -19.30 2.25
N ILE A 61 -7.71 -18.00 2.13
CA ILE A 61 -7.60 -17.02 3.21
C ILE A 61 -8.91 -17.09 3.98
N ALA A 62 -8.94 -17.81 5.11
CA ALA A 62 -10.02 -17.66 6.07
C ALA A 62 -9.88 -16.30 6.74
N ARG A 63 -10.49 -15.26 6.14
CA ARG A 63 -10.76 -13.99 6.81
C ARG A 63 -11.78 -14.28 7.92
N PRO A 64 -11.46 -14.06 9.20
CA PRO A 64 -12.43 -14.29 10.28
C PRO A 64 -13.61 -13.32 10.15
N ILE A 65 -14.81 -13.77 10.54
CA ILE A 65 -16.10 -13.05 10.49
C ILE A 65 -16.09 -11.73 11.32
N ASN A 66 -15.00 -11.43 12.04
CA ASN A 66 -14.77 -10.18 12.77
C ASN A 66 -13.51 -9.39 12.32
N ALA A 67 -12.87 -9.73 11.19
CA ALA A 67 -11.68 -9.04 10.69
C ALA A 67 -11.93 -7.58 10.30
N ASP A 68 -13.15 -7.24 9.88
CA ASP A 68 -13.44 -5.94 9.29
C ASP A 68 -13.38 -4.79 10.31
N LYS A 69 -13.44 -5.06 11.62
CA LYS A 69 -13.29 -4.01 12.65
C LYS A 69 -11.83 -3.66 12.97
N GLY A 70 -10.89 -4.57 12.73
CA GLY A 70 -9.44 -4.35 12.93
C GLY A 70 -8.75 -3.88 11.65
N VAL A 71 -9.12 -4.47 10.51
CA VAL A 71 -8.58 -4.09 9.21
C VAL A 71 -9.06 -2.71 8.78
N MET A 72 -10.33 -2.34 9.02
CA MET A 72 -10.75 -0.94 8.82
C MET A 72 -9.97 0.03 9.70
N LYS A 73 -9.67 -0.31 10.96
CA LYS A 73 -8.87 0.57 11.83
C LYS A 73 -7.44 0.74 11.31
N LEU A 74 -6.81 -0.32 10.83
CA LEU A 74 -5.48 -0.26 10.23
C LEU A 74 -5.48 0.50 8.90
N GLU A 75 -6.45 0.26 8.02
CA GLU A 75 -6.60 1.00 6.76
C GLU A 75 -6.91 2.49 6.99
N ILE A 76 -7.72 2.81 8.02
CA ILE A 76 -7.98 4.20 8.44
C ILE A 76 -6.71 4.82 9.02
N GLU A 77 -5.99 4.11 9.88
CA GLU A 77 -4.73 4.59 10.47
C GLU A 77 -3.63 4.79 9.43
N GLU A 78 -3.51 3.90 8.44
CA GLU A 78 -2.61 4.04 7.32
C GLU A 78 -2.99 5.23 6.43
N LYS A 79 -4.27 5.39 6.10
CA LYS A 79 -4.76 6.58 5.37
C LYS A 79 -4.51 7.87 6.13
N GLU A 80 -4.75 7.90 7.44
CA GLU A 80 -4.45 9.05 8.30
C GLU A 80 -2.94 9.31 8.39
N ARG A 81 -2.11 8.27 8.38
CA ARG A 81 -0.65 8.39 8.35
C ARG A 81 -0.17 8.94 7.02
N GLU A 82 -0.68 8.44 5.90
CA GLU A 82 -0.39 8.94 4.56
C GLU A 82 -0.79 10.42 4.41
N GLN A 83 -1.99 10.78 4.89
CA GLN A 83 -2.43 12.18 4.92
C GLN A 83 -1.52 13.06 5.78
N ARG A 84 -1.05 12.57 6.94
CA ARG A 84 -0.08 13.28 7.79
C ARG A 84 1.28 13.45 7.12
N ILE A 85 1.72 12.47 6.33
CA ILE A 85 2.96 12.57 5.55
C ILE A 85 2.79 13.58 4.42
N ALA A 86 1.73 13.46 3.63
CA ALA A 86 1.45 14.37 2.52
C ALA A 86 1.31 15.83 2.97
N THR A 87 0.62 16.07 4.10
CA THR A 87 0.50 17.42 4.67
C THR A 87 1.84 17.97 5.16
N ARG A 88 2.71 17.13 5.75
CA ARG A 88 4.08 17.53 6.12
C ARG A 88 4.93 17.86 4.89
N GLU A 89 4.88 17.02 3.87
CA GLU A 89 5.60 17.23 2.62
C GLU A 89 5.15 18.52 1.91
N GLU A 90 3.85 18.79 1.87
CA GLU A 90 3.31 20.03 1.31
C GLU A 90 3.77 21.25 2.12
N GLN A 91 3.74 21.19 3.46
CA GLN A 91 4.23 22.27 4.31
C GLN A 91 5.73 22.51 4.13
N GLU A 92 6.53 21.46 4.02
CA GLU A 92 7.96 21.58 3.72
C GLU A 92 8.18 22.19 2.33
N LEU A 93 7.40 21.78 1.33
CA LEU A 93 7.48 22.33 -0.02
C LEU A 93 7.10 23.82 -0.03
N ARG A 94 6.08 24.22 0.73
CA ARG A 94 5.70 25.64 0.91
C ARG A 94 6.81 26.45 1.58
N ARG A 95 7.52 25.88 2.56
CA ARG A 95 8.65 26.54 3.23
C ARG A 95 9.87 26.68 2.30
N LYS A 96 10.24 25.61 1.60
CA LYS A 96 11.42 25.55 0.73
C LYS A 96 11.21 26.30 -0.59
N LYS A 97 10.01 26.19 -1.18
CA LYS A 97 9.67 26.76 -2.49
C LYS A 97 8.29 27.44 -2.47
N PRO A 98 8.16 28.58 -1.76
CA PRO A 98 6.87 29.29 -1.65
C PRO A 98 6.32 29.79 -2.99
N HIS A 99 7.19 30.01 -3.98
CA HIS A 99 6.84 30.53 -5.30
C HIS A 99 6.10 29.53 -6.20
N LEU A 100 6.09 28.22 -5.89
CA LEU A 100 5.27 27.24 -6.60
C LEU A 100 3.80 27.30 -6.19
N PHE A 101 3.51 27.90 -5.03
CA PHE A 101 2.16 28.07 -4.54
C PHE A 101 1.66 29.47 -4.84
N ASN A 102 0.34 29.66 -4.82
CA ASN A 102 -0.28 30.96 -5.07
C ASN A 102 -0.13 31.89 -3.84
N VAL A 103 1.12 32.24 -3.55
CA VAL A 103 1.53 33.10 -2.44
C VAL A 103 1.63 34.53 -2.96
N LYS A 104 1.05 35.48 -2.23
CA LYS A 104 1.17 36.90 -2.55
C LYS A 104 2.65 37.31 -2.50
N GLN A 105 3.25 37.58 -3.66
CA GLN A 105 4.62 38.07 -3.74
C GLN A 105 4.70 39.49 -3.13
N LYS A 106 5.76 39.77 -2.36
CA LYS A 106 5.99 41.08 -1.73
C LYS A 106 6.06 42.21 -2.77
N HIS A 107 6.67 41.91 -3.91
CA HIS A 107 6.75 42.80 -5.05
C HIS A 107 6.01 42.15 -6.22
N THR A 108 4.97 42.82 -6.70
CA THR A 108 4.28 42.40 -7.91
C THR A 108 5.14 42.73 -9.13
N ARG A 109 4.89 42.02 -10.24
CA ARG A 109 5.50 42.36 -11.52
C ARG A 109 5.10 43.78 -11.91
N SER A 110 6.00 44.52 -12.55
CA SER A 110 5.67 45.85 -13.06
C SER A 110 4.57 45.75 -14.12
N LYS A 111 3.72 46.78 -14.22
CA LYS A 111 2.66 46.84 -15.25
C LYS A 111 3.21 46.66 -16.65
N TYR A 112 4.41 47.19 -16.91
CA TYR A 112 5.12 47.02 -18.17
C TYR A 112 5.44 45.55 -18.46
N LEU A 113 6.06 44.85 -17.49
CA LEU A 113 6.40 43.44 -17.65
C LEU A 113 5.16 42.55 -17.79
N GLN A 114 4.07 42.88 -17.09
CA GLN A 114 2.80 42.17 -17.21
C GLN A 114 2.22 42.31 -18.62
N GLY A 115 2.15 43.54 -19.15
CA GLY A 115 1.70 43.77 -20.53
C GLY A 115 2.58 43.10 -21.58
N LEU A 116 3.89 42.98 -21.33
CA LEU A 116 4.81 42.29 -22.23
C LEU A 116 4.59 40.76 -22.20
N MET A 117 4.31 40.19 -21.02
CA MET A 117 3.99 38.75 -20.91
C MET A 117 2.65 38.41 -21.55
N ASP A 118 1.64 39.24 -21.33
CA ASP A 118 0.29 39.00 -21.83
C ASP A 118 0.21 39.12 -23.36
N ASN A 119 0.98 40.02 -23.96
CA ASN A 119 0.88 40.32 -25.40
C ASN A 119 2.04 39.78 -26.24
N ASN A 120 3.27 39.78 -25.69
CA ASN A 120 4.49 39.65 -26.49
C ASN A 120 5.37 38.45 -26.10
N ALA A 121 5.21 37.84 -24.92
CA ALA A 121 6.09 36.76 -24.47
C ALA A 121 5.86 35.43 -25.18
N ILE A 122 4.66 35.22 -25.73
CA ILE A 122 4.32 34.05 -26.54
C ILE A 122 3.87 34.57 -27.89
N ALA A 123 4.43 34.03 -28.98
CA ALA A 123 4.01 34.39 -30.33
C ALA A 123 2.52 34.05 -30.51
N LYS A 124 1.70 35.07 -30.74
CA LYS A 124 0.27 34.92 -31.06
C LYS A 124 0.04 35.15 -32.55
N LEU A 125 -0.87 34.37 -33.13
CA LEU A 125 -1.41 34.66 -34.46
C LEU A 125 -2.10 36.02 -34.43
N LYS A 126 -1.82 36.87 -35.42
CA LYS A 126 -2.48 38.18 -35.52
C LYS A 126 -3.97 37.97 -35.75
N THR A 127 -4.78 38.59 -34.90
CA THR A 127 -6.24 38.64 -35.00
C THR A 127 -6.69 40.03 -35.42
N ASP A 128 -7.72 40.10 -36.27
CA ASP A 128 -8.39 41.37 -36.59
C ASP A 128 -9.30 41.85 -35.44
N SER A 129 -9.94 43.02 -35.62
CA SER A 129 -10.88 43.60 -34.64
C SER A 129 -12.11 42.73 -34.36
N TYR A 130 -12.36 41.69 -35.16
CA TYR A 130 -13.45 40.74 -35.01
C TYR A 130 -12.95 39.38 -34.46
N GLY A 131 -11.68 39.27 -34.08
CA GLY A 131 -11.08 38.04 -33.54
C GLY A 131 -10.74 36.97 -34.59
N ARG A 132 -10.77 37.31 -35.89
CA ARG A 132 -10.41 36.39 -36.97
C ARG A 132 -8.90 36.36 -37.15
N VAL A 133 -8.32 35.15 -37.18
CA VAL A 133 -6.87 34.95 -37.38
C VAL A 133 -6.48 35.06 -38.85
N GLN A 134 -5.35 35.70 -39.13
CA GLN A 134 -4.77 35.74 -40.48
C GLN A 134 -4.31 34.32 -40.87
N ARG A 135 -5.01 33.69 -41.82
CA ARG A 135 -4.62 32.42 -42.44
C ARG A 135 -3.92 32.75 -43.76
N GLY A 136 -2.70 32.25 -43.94
CA GLY A 136 -1.97 32.32 -45.21
C GLY A 136 -2.55 31.36 -46.23
#